data_AF-A0A6D1P2L0-F1
#
_entry.id   AF-A0A6D1P2L0-F1
#
_cell.length_a   1.000
_cell.length_b   1.000
_cell.length_c   1.000
_cell.angle_alpha   90.00
_cell.angle_beta   90.00
_cell.angle_gamma   90.00
#
_symmetry.space_group_name_H-M   'P 1'
#
loop_
_entity.id
_entity.type
_entity.pdbx_description
1 polymer ?
#
loop_
_entity_poly.entity_id
_entity_poly.type
_entity_poly.pdbx_seq_one_letter_code
_entity_poly.pdbx_strand_id
1 'polypeptide(L)'
;MRDTSSGRMKTGVTGLALAVMVACVMFRAESGIARTYSFDAAMLKGGGKGVDLTLFEEGGQLPGIYPVDIILNGSRVDSQEMAFHAERDAEGRPYLKTCLTREMLARYGVRIEEYPALFRASGEGRGASVAEEACADLTAIPQATESY
;
A
#
# COMPACT_ATOMS: atom_id res chain seq x y z
N MET A 1 63.75 -28.34 -0.05
CA MET A 1 63.06 -27.16 0.53
C MET A 1 62.45 -26.37 -0.63
N ARG A 2 61.13 -26.15 -0.56
CA ARG A 2 60.23 -25.47 -1.51
C ARG A 2 59.80 -26.30 -2.74
N ASP A 3 58.62 -26.90 -2.62
CA ASP A 3 57.70 -27.03 -3.74
C ASP A 3 56.43 -26.23 -3.41
N THR A 4 56.29 -25.09 -4.07
CA THR A 4 55.06 -24.29 -4.12
C THR A 4 54.13 -24.92 -5.15
N SER A 5 53.06 -25.59 -4.69
CA SER A 5 51.96 -26.01 -5.56
C SER A 5 50.87 -24.93 -5.57
N SER A 6 50.84 -24.16 -6.65
CA SER A 6 49.81 -23.18 -6.98
C SER A 6 48.56 -23.89 -7.48
N GLY A 7 47.54 -24.03 -6.62
CA GLY A 7 46.22 -24.52 -6.99
C GLY A 7 45.45 -23.51 -7.84
N ARG A 8 45.42 -23.73 -9.16
CA ARG A 8 44.58 -22.98 -10.09
C ARG A 8 43.17 -23.59 -10.10
N MET A 9 42.23 -22.99 -9.37
CA MET A 9 40.80 -23.34 -9.44
C MET A 9 40.27 -23.08 -10.86
N LYS A 10 39.85 -24.15 -11.56
CA LYS A 10 39.14 -24.04 -12.84
C LYS A 10 37.65 -24.00 -12.55
N THR A 11 37.05 -22.81 -12.59
CA THR A 11 35.59 -22.62 -12.55
C THR A 11 34.99 -23.04 -13.89
N GLY A 12 34.57 -24.31 -13.99
CA GLY A 12 33.79 -24.81 -15.12
C GLY A 12 32.31 -24.59 -14.86
N VAL A 13 31.76 -23.47 -15.33
CA VAL A 13 30.30 -23.30 -15.38
C VAL A 13 29.78 -24.23 -16.47
N THR A 14 29.13 -25.32 -16.05
CA THR A 14 28.55 -26.32 -16.95
C THR A 14 27.45 -25.68 -17.79
N GLY A 15 27.43 -25.95 -19.10
CA GLY A 15 26.50 -25.31 -20.05
C GLY A 15 25.02 -25.45 -19.70
N LEU A 16 24.67 -26.45 -18.87
CA LEU A 16 23.32 -26.63 -18.34
C LEU A 16 22.91 -25.50 -17.37
N ALA A 17 23.82 -25.05 -16.50
CA ALA A 17 23.57 -23.94 -15.59
C ALA A 17 23.40 -22.62 -16.35
N LEU A 18 24.18 -22.44 -17.44
CA LEU A 18 24.04 -21.30 -18.33
C LEU A 18 22.69 -21.31 -19.07
N ALA A 19 22.26 -22.47 -19.55
CA ALA A 19 20.98 -22.64 -20.25
C ALA A 19 19.77 -22.38 -19.33
N VAL A 20 19.82 -22.84 -18.07
CA VAL A 20 18.76 -22.57 -17.08
C VAL A 20 18.70 -21.08 -16.72
N MET A 21 19.84 -20.42 -16.52
CA MET A 21 19.89 -18.98 -16.25
C MET A 21 19.36 -18.16 -17.44
N VAL A 22 19.68 -18.54 -18.68
CA VAL A 22 19.16 -17.89 -19.89
C VAL A 22 17.64 -18.11 -20.03
N ALA A 23 17.15 -19.32 -19.76
CA ALA A 23 15.70 -19.61 -19.79
C ALA A 23 14.91 -18.80 -18.74
N CYS A 24 15.47 -18.59 -17.54
CA CYS A 24 14.85 -17.77 -16.50
C CYS A 24 14.80 -16.27 -16.85
N VAL A 25 15.77 -15.76 -17.61
CA VAL A 25 15.77 -14.37 -18.09
C VAL A 25 14.73 -14.15 -19.18
N MET A 26 14.52 -15.14 -20.06
CA MET A 26 13.54 -15.06 -21.15
C MET A 26 12.08 -15.16 -20.68
N PHE A 27 11.83 -15.68 -19.47
CA PHE A 27 10.48 -15.77 -18.89
C PHE A 27 10.03 -14.51 -18.13
N ARG A 28 10.84 -13.44 -18.10
CA ARG A 28 10.54 -12.17 -17.43
C ARG A 28 10.16 -11.09 -18.45
N ALA A 29 9.12 -11.33 -19.25
CA ALA A 29 8.49 -10.29 -20.07
C ALA A 29 7.04 -10.11 -19.63
N GLU A 30 6.84 -9.57 -18.42
CA GLU A 30 5.54 -8.98 -18.08
C GLU A 30 5.53 -7.55 -18.62
N SER A 31 5.02 -7.42 -19.84
CA SER A 31 4.59 -6.14 -20.37
C SER A 31 3.34 -5.71 -19.59
N GLY A 32 3.53 -5.02 -18.47
CA GLY A 32 2.44 -4.32 -17.80
C GLY A 32 1.86 -3.29 -18.76
N ILE A 33 0.66 -3.54 -19.30
CA ILE A 33 -0.05 -2.54 -20.10
C ILE A 33 -0.48 -1.44 -19.13
N ALA A 34 0.24 -0.32 -19.13
CA ALA A 34 -0.23 0.90 -18.48
C ALA A 34 -1.50 1.36 -19.21
N ARG A 35 -2.66 1.14 -18.59
CA ARG A 35 -3.94 1.66 -19.09
C ARG A 35 -4.02 3.13 -18.72
N THR A 36 -3.93 3.99 -19.71
CA THR A 36 -4.21 5.42 -19.55
C THR A 36 -5.69 5.65 -19.84
N TYR A 37 -6.44 6.11 -18.84
CA TYR A 37 -7.82 6.59 -19.02
C TYR A 37 -7.81 8.10 -19.19
N SER A 38 -8.76 8.63 -19.96
CA SER A 38 -8.99 10.07 -20.00
C SER A 38 -10.49 10.35 -20.05
N PHE A 39 -10.91 11.40 -19.35
CA PHE A 39 -12.31 11.80 -19.23
C PHE A 39 -12.49 13.23 -19.72
N ASP A 40 -13.52 13.45 -20.55
CA ASP A 40 -13.90 14.79 -20.98
C ASP A 40 -14.70 15.49 -19.87
N ALA A 41 -14.09 16.50 -19.25
CA ALA A 41 -14.74 17.30 -18.21
C ALA A 41 -16.04 17.97 -18.67
N ALA A 42 -16.23 18.24 -19.97
CA ALA A 42 -17.46 18.81 -20.49
C ALA A 42 -18.68 17.90 -20.30
N MET A 43 -18.47 16.58 -20.10
CA MET A 43 -19.53 15.62 -19.81
C MET A 43 -20.00 15.67 -18.35
N LEU A 44 -19.29 16.38 -17.46
CA LEU A 44 -19.76 16.61 -16.10
C LEU A 44 -20.95 17.57 -16.10
N LYS A 45 -21.91 17.31 -15.22
CA LYS A 45 -23.05 18.22 -14.98
C LYS A 45 -22.52 19.61 -14.61
N GLY A 46 -22.90 20.63 -15.38
CA GLY A 46 -22.40 22.00 -15.22
C GLY A 46 -21.19 22.35 -16.10
N GLY A 47 -20.75 21.45 -16.98
CA GLY A 47 -19.73 21.71 -18.00
C GLY A 47 -18.28 21.65 -17.50
N GLY A 48 -18.06 21.13 -16.29
CA GLY A 48 -16.74 20.71 -15.75
C GLY A 48 -15.62 21.74 -15.75
N LYS A 49 -15.91 23.03 -15.94
CA LYS A 49 -14.89 24.08 -15.96
C LYS A 49 -14.13 24.12 -14.63
N GLY A 50 -12.83 23.90 -14.68
CA GLY A 50 -11.94 23.94 -13.51
C GLY A 50 -11.99 22.71 -12.60
N VAL A 51 -12.63 21.62 -13.04
CA VAL A 51 -12.57 20.32 -12.34
C VAL A 51 -11.32 19.57 -12.77
N ASP A 52 -10.52 19.15 -11.80
CA ASP A 52 -9.37 18.26 -12.04
C ASP A 52 -9.83 16.80 -12.02
N LEU A 53 -9.57 16.07 -13.10
CA LEU A 53 -9.93 14.67 -13.28
C LEU A 53 -8.72 13.72 -13.21
N THR A 54 -7.51 14.25 -13.03
CA THR A 54 -6.27 13.46 -13.07
C THR A 54 -6.29 12.30 -12.07
N LEU A 55 -6.75 12.55 -10.84
CA LEU A 55 -6.90 11.50 -9.83
C LEU A 55 -7.82 10.36 -10.28
N PHE A 56 -8.92 10.70 -10.94
CA PHE A 56 -9.88 9.70 -11.43
C PHE A 56 -9.36 8.97 -12.67
N GLU A 57 -8.62 9.65 -13.54
CA GLU A 57 -7.91 9.08 -14.70
C GLU A 57 -6.81 8.08 -14.28
N GLU A 58 -6.21 8.29 -13.10
CA GLU A 58 -5.28 7.35 -12.45
C GLU A 58 -5.99 6.18 -11.72
N GLY A 59 -7.33 6.14 -11.76
CA GLY A 59 -8.14 5.12 -11.07
C GLY A 59 -8.31 5.36 -9.57
N GLY A 60 -7.94 6.55 -9.09
CA GLY A 60 -8.10 6.97 -7.71
C GLY A 60 -9.48 7.54 -7.40
N GLN A 61 -9.74 7.70 -6.10
CA GLN A 61 -10.97 8.28 -5.55
C GLN A 61 -10.64 9.52 -4.73
N LEU A 62 -11.51 10.53 -4.74
CA LEU A 62 -11.32 11.77 -3.98
C LEU A 62 -11.29 11.50 -2.46
N PRO A 63 -10.51 12.27 -1.68
CA PRO A 63 -10.63 12.27 -0.23
C PRO A 63 -12.00 12.83 0.18
N GLY A 64 -12.53 12.35 1.31
CA GLY A 64 -13.87 12.72 1.74
C GLY A 64 -14.40 11.81 2.84
N ILE A 65 -15.67 12.00 3.18
CA ILE A 65 -16.39 11.13 4.13
C ILE A 65 -17.19 10.12 3.33
N TYR A 66 -17.00 8.83 3.63
CA TYR A 66 -17.64 7.74 2.92
C TYR A 66 -18.38 6.82 3.90
N PRO A 67 -19.62 6.41 3.61
CA PRO A 67 -20.25 5.29 4.31
C PRO A 67 -19.56 3.99 3.89
N VAL A 68 -19.00 3.28 4.86
CA VAL A 68 -18.24 2.04 4.63
C VAL A 68 -18.68 0.94 5.57
N ASP A 69 -18.54 -0.30 5.10
CA ASP A 69 -18.56 -1.50 5.95
C ASP A 69 -17.13 -1.79 6.39
N ILE A 70 -16.91 -1.97 7.70
CA ILE A 70 -15.60 -2.34 8.25
C ILE A 70 -15.58 -3.87 8.39
N ILE A 71 -14.60 -4.50 7.75
CA ILE A 71 -14.46 -5.95 7.68
C ILE A 71 -13.14 -6.36 8.33
N LEU A 72 -13.21 -7.23 9.34
CA LEU A 72 -12.04 -7.83 9.98
C LEU A 72 -12.05 -9.34 9.72
N ASN A 73 -10.98 -9.86 9.11
CA ASN A 73 -10.82 -11.29 8.78
C ASN A 73 -12.04 -11.88 8.03
N GLY A 74 -12.61 -11.13 7.09
CA GLY A 74 -13.76 -11.54 6.28
C GLY A 74 -15.13 -11.39 6.95
N SER A 75 -15.19 -10.94 8.21
CA SER A 75 -16.45 -10.68 8.92
C SER A 75 -16.70 -9.18 9.05
N ARG A 76 -17.90 -8.72 8.70
CA ARG A 76 -18.28 -7.32 8.94
C ARG A 76 -18.44 -7.08 10.45
N VAL A 77 -17.71 -6.09 10.97
CA VAL A 77 -17.69 -5.71 12.38
C VAL A 77 -18.36 -4.36 12.64
N ASP A 78 -18.56 -3.54 11.60
CA ASP A 78 -19.21 -2.23 11.70
C ASP A 78 -19.70 -1.72 10.34
N SER A 79 -20.56 -0.69 10.36
CA SER A 79 -20.99 0.09 9.19
C SER A 79 -21.17 1.55 9.61
N GLN A 80 -20.33 2.45 9.13
CA GLN A 80 -20.38 3.86 9.52
C GLN A 80 -19.78 4.79 8.46
N GLU A 81 -19.96 6.10 8.66
CA GLU A 81 -19.25 7.12 7.90
C GLU A 81 -17.83 7.30 8.42
N MET A 82 -16.84 7.17 7.54
CA MET A 82 -15.42 7.33 7.86
C MET A 82 -14.82 8.45 7.00
N ALA A 83 -13.98 9.29 7.61
CA ALA A 83 -13.19 10.27 6.88
C ALA A 83 -11.95 9.61 6.27
N PHE A 84 -11.70 9.86 5.00
CA PHE A 84 -10.54 9.40 4.26
C PHE A 84 -9.73 10.57 3.71
N HIS A 85 -8.42 10.46 3.83
CA HIS A 85 -7.46 11.37 3.19
C HIS A 85 -6.65 10.62 2.13
N ALA A 86 -6.09 11.37 1.19
CA ALA A 86 -5.24 10.80 0.15
C ALA A 86 -3.81 10.58 0.69
N GLU A 87 -3.27 9.38 0.47
CA GLU A 87 -1.85 9.05 0.62
C GLU A 87 -1.30 8.52 -0.71
N ARG A 88 0.02 8.26 -0.75
CA ARG A 88 0.69 7.63 -1.89
C ARG A 88 1.43 6.39 -1.43
N ASP A 89 1.30 5.30 -2.18
CA ASP A 89 2.02 4.07 -1.91
C ASP A 89 3.51 4.19 -2.32
N ALA A 90 4.27 3.11 -2.19
CA ALA A 90 5.70 3.09 -2.53
C ALA A 90 5.95 3.33 -4.03
N GLU A 91 4.99 3.00 -4.89
CA GLU A 91 5.03 3.24 -6.33
C GLU A 91 4.49 4.64 -6.71
N GLY A 92 4.08 5.43 -5.73
CA GLY A 92 3.54 6.77 -5.91
C GLY A 92 2.07 6.80 -6.35
N ARG A 93 1.36 5.67 -6.40
CA ARG A 93 -0.06 5.62 -6.76
C ARG A 93 -0.90 6.21 -5.62
N PRO A 94 -1.89 7.07 -5.94
CA PRO A 94 -2.75 7.64 -4.91
C PRO A 94 -3.66 6.55 -4.32
N TYR A 95 -3.87 6.60 -3.01
CA TYR A 95 -4.79 5.72 -2.32
C TYR A 95 -5.49 6.43 -1.15
N LEU A 96 -6.66 5.95 -0.75
CA LEU A 96 -7.39 6.49 0.39
C LEU A 96 -6.98 5.78 1.69
N LYS A 97 -6.69 6.55 2.73
CA LYS A 97 -6.44 6.04 4.08
C LYS A 97 -7.40 6.67 5.07
N THR A 98 -7.79 5.90 6.07
CA THR A 98 -8.64 6.38 7.18
C THR A 98 -7.93 6.18 8.52
N CYS A 99 -8.31 6.99 9.50
CA CYS A 99 -7.79 6.91 10.86
C CYS A 99 -8.64 5.94 11.68
N LEU A 100 -8.04 4.82 12.11
CA LEU A 100 -8.67 3.90 13.06
C LEU A 100 -8.20 4.24 14.47
N THR A 101 -9.14 4.55 15.36
CA THR A 101 -8.81 4.91 16.75
C THR A 101 -8.67 3.68 17.63
N ARG A 102 -8.17 3.87 18.85
CA ARG A 102 -8.02 2.80 19.84
C ARG A 102 -9.35 2.14 20.17
N GLU A 103 -10.35 2.97 20.39
CA GLU A 103 -11.71 2.60 20.76
C GLU A 103 -12.38 1.81 19.63
N MET A 104 -12.13 2.19 18.37
CA MET A 104 -12.60 1.45 17.20
C MET A 104 -11.98 0.06 17.14
N LEU A 105 -10.64 -0.04 17.17
CA LEU A 105 -9.95 -1.34 17.08
C LEU A 105 -10.34 -2.28 18.23
N ALA A 106 -10.46 -1.77 19.45
CA ALA A 106 -10.93 -2.55 20.60
C ALA A 106 -12.37 -3.05 20.38
N ARG A 107 -13.28 -2.20 19.90
CA ARG A 107 -14.67 -2.55 19.60
C ARG A 107 -14.77 -3.63 18.52
N TYR A 108 -13.88 -3.60 17.54
CA TYR A 108 -13.83 -4.60 16.46
C TYR A 108 -13.21 -5.93 16.89
N GLY A 109 -12.69 -6.03 18.12
CA GLY A 109 -12.11 -7.26 18.67
C GLY A 109 -10.61 -7.42 18.44
N VAL A 110 -9.90 -6.36 18.04
CA VAL A 110 -8.43 -6.36 18.00
C VAL A 110 -7.89 -6.25 19.42
N ARG A 111 -6.96 -7.14 19.79
CA ARG A 111 -6.31 -7.18 21.11
C ARG A 111 -5.19 -6.14 21.19
N ILE A 112 -5.58 -4.87 21.24
CA ILE A 112 -4.69 -3.70 21.18
C ILE A 112 -3.60 -3.69 22.26
N GLU A 113 -3.81 -4.37 23.39
CA GLU A 113 -2.86 -4.49 24.50
C GLU A 113 -1.63 -5.34 24.15
N GLU A 114 -1.77 -6.26 23.18
CA GLU A 114 -0.64 -7.07 22.69
C GLU A 114 0.25 -6.31 21.71
N TYR A 115 -0.23 -5.17 21.21
CA TYR A 115 0.45 -4.37 20.18
C TYR A 115 0.59 -2.91 20.65
N PRO A 116 1.41 -2.64 21.67
CA PRO A 116 1.56 -1.28 22.23
C PRO A 116 2.08 -0.26 21.21
N ALA A 117 2.74 -0.71 20.15
CA ALA A 117 3.23 0.13 19.06
C ALA A 117 2.12 0.60 18.09
N LEU A 118 0.87 0.11 18.19
CA LEU A 118 -0.26 0.60 17.39
C LEU A 118 -0.48 2.11 17.57
N PHE A 119 -0.27 2.61 18.79
CA PHE A 119 -0.54 3.99 19.16
C PHE A 119 0.71 4.56 19.81
N ARG A 120 1.72 4.84 19.00
CA ARG A 120 2.89 5.59 19.48
C ARG A 120 2.43 7.02 19.73
N ALA A 121 2.92 7.65 20.81
CA ALA A 121 2.71 9.08 21.01
C ALA A 121 3.34 9.82 19.82
N SER A 122 2.53 10.29 18.88
CA SER A 122 2.99 11.03 17.72
C SER A 122 3.47 12.41 18.17
N GLY A 123 4.79 12.55 18.30
CA GLY A 123 5.45 13.83 18.11
C GLY A 123 5.63 14.08 16.62
N GLU A 124 5.26 15.28 16.19
CA GLU A 124 5.57 15.94 14.92
C GLU A 124 4.90 15.42 13.63
N GLY A 125 3.80 16.11 13.29
CA GLY A 125 3.70 16.74 11.97
C GLY A 125 2.75 16.12 10.95
N ARG A 126 1.43 16.31 11.14
CA ARG A 126 0.46 16.51 10.05
C ARG A 126 -0.87 17.05 10.59
N GLY A 127 -1.01 18.37 10.53
CA GLY A 127 -2.28 19.12 10.46
C GLY A 127 -3.45 18.61 11.30
N ALA A 128 -3.51 19.04 12.56
CA ALA A 128 -4.63 18.84 13.46
C ALA A 128 -5.96 19.33 12.88
N SER A 129 -6.95 18.44 12.80
CA SER A 129 -8.36 18.80 12.93
C SER A 129 -9.15 17.68 13.59
N VAL A 130 -9.87 18.06 14.65
CA VAL A 130 -10.77 17.26 15.49
C VAL A 130 -10.04 16.27 16.40
N ALA A 131 -9.90 16.65 17.69
CA ALA A 131 -9.46 15.83 18.83
C ALA A 131 -8.67 14.57 18.41
N GLU A 132 -7.38 14.72 18.12
CA GLU A 132 -6.52 13.63 17.61
C GLU A 132 -6.40 12.51 18.65
N GLU A 133 -7.38 11.62 18.68
CA GLU A 133 -7.17 10.23 19.06
C GLU A 133 -6.10 9.70 18.10
N ALA A 134 -4.97 9.23 18.65
CA ALA A 134 -3.85 8.77 17.85
C ALA A 134 -4.34 7.71 16.83
N CYS A 135 -4.10 7.95 15.54
CA CYS A 135 -4.42 6.98 14.50
C CYS A 135 -3.55 5.74 14.66
N ALA A 136 -4.17 4.57 14.53
CA ALA A 136 -3.45 3.30 14.62
C ALA A 136 -2.44 3.13 13.47
N ASP A 137 -1.22 2.72 13.81
CA ASP A 137 -0.25 2.18 12.86
C ASP A 137 -0.43 0.66 12.75
N LEU A 138 -1.24 0.21 11.79
CA LEU A 138 -1.54 -1.22 11.62
C LEU A 138 -0.31 -2.06 11.26
N THR A 139 0.80 -1.45 10.82
CA THR A 139 2.05 -2.17 10.56
C THR A 139 2.69 -2.73 11.84
N ALA A 140 2.26 -2.23 13.01
CA ALA A 140 2.64 -2.77 14.31
C ALA A 140 2.08 -4.18 14.59
N ILE A 141 1.04 -4.61 13.86
CA ILE A 141 0.50 -5.97 13.95
C ILE A 141 1.18 -6.83 12.87
N PRO A 142 1.96 -7.86 13.26
CA PRO A 142 2.62 -8.73 12.29
C PRO A 142 1.61 -9.38 11.33
N GLN A 143 1.93 -9.36 10.04
CA GLN A 143 1.10 -9.92 8.96
C GLN A 143 -0.27 -9.27 8.77
N ALA A 144 -0.56 -8.15 9.44
CA ALA A 144 -1.76 -7.37 9.14
C ALA A 144 -1.65 -6.74 7.74
N THR A 145 -2.79 -6.69 7.06
CA THR A 145 -2.94 -6.02 5.77
C THR A 145 -4.22 -5.20 5.80
N GLU A 146 -4.18 -4.01 5.20
CA GLU A 146 -5.35 -3.16 4.99
C GLU A 146 -5.62 -3.00 3.50
N SER A 147 -6.91 -2.96 3.15
CA SER A 147 -7.40 -2.68 1.80
C SER A 147 -8.72 -1.95 1.93
N TYR A 148 -9.01 -1.06 0.98
CA TYR A 148 -10.26 -0.32 0.90
C TYR A 148 -10.85 -0.45 -0.50
#